data_AF-A0A1T2XC68-F1
#
_entry.id   AF-A0A1T2XC68-F1
#
_cell.length_a   1.000
_cell.length_b   1.000
_cell.length_c   1.000
_cell.angle_alpha   90.00
_cell.angle_beta   90.00
_cell.angle_gamma   90.00
#
_symmetry.space_group_name_H-M   'P 1'
#
loop_
_entity.id
_entity.type
_entity.pdbx_description
1 polymer ?
#
loop_
_entity_poly.entity_id
_entity_poly.type
_entity_poly.pdbx_seq_one_letter_code
_entity_poly.pdbx_strand_id
1 'polypeptide(L)'
;MKTYSTEWEDVHPTHRYAAEIITGKRKGCELEQLACRRHLNDLKRQGTDEFPYVFDESRADRIFDWFEKCCRHVRGPFSGQLIELLPFQKFDLGVVFGWVHRESGKRRFKKAFHLRSRGNVKSTEMSGLALYGMCGDCVYPPGNPAFKRYEDSPEVECAAVDKTQAKRVWGDAQKMGEHSPDIMKRLRIKRTYIEHSTRGGWMRPLSRDTKNKDSGAPCLVIIDEYHAHPTSDILDVLFSGFGKRLQSLMMIISTAGKDAENSPCKKEYDALCKMMRGENPMNETIFAMIRELDKGDDPHDESNWVKANPILQEENEYAEELYNQIKAEHDEAYNTGDPAKIREWLTKRVNRWQADSETKYMSGIMDKWKALGISRDAFLALVRNHKTWSGLDLAKTTDLTADANVFKLSDGRYAVTAHGFMPKERATQHEHSDRVPYNTWAEEGWCTLTEGAVTDYRFIKSHMQQLEADEGWTIEEICYDPYNATHFTQELEAEGYQRVEIRQGVQTLSEPTKFFRNLVLKGLIVHDGSPLLTWCLSNAVEVVDNNGNIKLSKKHKDDSQRIDLLAAIINAFVRAMLDEGDTDLNEHILSEEFSF
;
A
#
# COMPACT_ATOMS: atom_id res chain seq x y z
N MET A 1 -27.38 33.39 -25.42
CA MET A 1 -26.90 32.13 -24.82
C MET A 1 -28.12 31.38 -24.32
N LYS A 2 -28.55 30.31 -24.99
CA LYS A 2 -29.62 29.46 -24.46
C LYS A 2 -29.01 28.59 -23.36
N THR A 3 -29.32 28.91 -22.11
CA THR A 3 -29.11 28.02 -20.97
C THR A 3 -30.03 26.82 -21.16
N TYR A 4 -29.47 25.71 -21.63
CA TYR A 4 -30.17 24.42 -21.55
C TYR A 4 -30.18 24.02 -20.08
N SER A 5 -31.34 24.15 -19.44
CA SER A 5 -31.62 23.52 -18.15
C SER A 5 -31.70 22.02 -18.41
N THR A 6 -30.64 21.27 -18.13
CA THR A 6 -30.71 19.81 -18.11
C THR A 6 -31.66 19.41 -16.98
N GLU A 7 -32.77 18.77 -17.28
CA GLU A 7 -33.64 18.17 -16.26
C GLU A 7 -32.90 16.97 -15.67
N TRP A 8 -32.36 17.14 -14.47
CA TRP A 8 -31.51 16.15 -13.80
C TRP A 8 -32.25 14.85 -13.42
N GLU A 9 -33.58 14.85 -13.52
CA GLU A 9 -34.42 13.68 -13.23
C GLU A 9 -34.39 12.64 -14.35
N ASP A 10 -34.14 13.06 -15.59
CA ASP A 10 -34.06 12.16 -16.76
C ASP A 10 -32.67 11.52 -16.95
N VAL A 11 -31.68 11.96 -16.17
CA VAL A 11 -30.30 11.46 -16.26
C VAL A 11 -30.16 10.23 -15.37
N HIS A 12 -29.76 9.09 -15.97
CA HIS A 12 -29.54 7.84 -15.25
C HIS A 12 -28.68 8.08 -13.98
N PRO A 13 -29.04 7.50 -12.81
CA PRO A 13 -28.45 7.86 -11.51
C PRO A 13 -26.91 7.80 -11.47
N THR A 14 -26.30 6.84 -12.17
CA THR A 14 -24.85 6.71 -12.29
C THR A 14 -24.23 7.93 -13.00
N HIS A 15 -24.82 8.38 -14.12
CA HIS A 15 -24.30 9.52 -14.87
C HIS A 15 -24.51 10.82 -14.10
N ARG A 16 -25.66 10.94 -13.43
CA ARG A 16 -26.00 12.09 -12.58
C ARG A 16 -24.96 12.25 -11.48
N TYR A 17 -24.68 11.21 -10.70
CA TYR A 17 -23.70 11.31 -9.62
C TYR A 17 -22.33 11.77 -10.12
N ALA A 18 -21.86 11.19 -11.23
CA ALA A 18 -20.58 11.56 -11.82
C ALA A 18 -20.55 13.05 -12.22
N ALA A 19 -21.62 13.53 -12.85
CA ALA A 19 -21.76 14.93 -13.22
C ALA A 19 -21.83 15.84 -11.97
N GLU A 20 -22.59 15.47 -10.94
CA GLU A 20 -22.70 16.25 -9.69
C GLU A 20 -21.35 16.39 -8.96
N ILE A 21 -20.52 15.35 -8.94
CA ILE A 21 -19.15 15.41 -8.41
C ILE A 21 -18.27 16.33 -9.28
N ILE A 22 -18.31 16.15 -10.60
CA ILE A 22 -17.48 16.91 -11.53
C ILE A 22 -17.82 18.41 -11.55
N THR A 23 -19.09 18.77 -11.38
CA THR A 23 -19.53 20.17 -11.34
C THR A 23 -19.42 20.78 -9.93
N GLY A 24 -19.00 19.99 -8.92
CA GLY A 24 -18.91 20.43 -7.53
C GLY A 24 -20.26 20.61 -6.82
N LYS A 25 -21.35 20.09 -7.39
CA LYS A 25 -22.67 20.07 -6.71
C LYS A 25 -22.66 19.09 -5.53
N ARG A 26 -21.89 18.00 -5.65
CA ARG A 26 -21.49 17.14 -4.54
C ARG A 26 -20.01 17.31 -4.28
N LYS A 27 -19.63 17.35 -3.00
CA LYS A 27 -18.22 17.47 -2.60
C LYS A 27 -17.59 16.08 -2.62
N GLY A 28 -16.47 15.94 -3.32
CA GLY A 28 -15.69 14.71 -3.43
C GLY A 28 -14.19 15.01 -3.49
N CYS A 29 -13.36 14.04 -3.11
CA CYS A 29 -11.90 14.17 -3.18
C CYS A 29 -11.38 14.11 -4.62
N GLU A 30 -10.09 14.40 -4.81
CA GLU A 30 -9.42 14.35 -6.13
C GLU A 30 -9.68 13.02 -6.86
N LEU A 31 -9.46 11.90 -6.18
CA LEU A 31 -9.53 10.56 -6.78
C LEU A 31 -10.97 10.16 -7.14
N GLU A 32 -11.96 10.57 -6.34
CA GLU A 32 -13.37 10.38 -6.68
C GLU A 32 -13.76 11.20 -7.92
N GLN A 33 -13.28 12.44 -8.03
CA GLN A 33 -13.47 13.26 -9.23
C GLN A 33 -12.83 12.59 -10.45
N LEU A 34 -11.63 12.02 -10.34
CA LEU A 34 -10.98 11.31 -11.46
C LEU A 34 -11.77 10.06 -11.89
N ALA A 35 -12.32 9.28 -10.94
CA ALA A 35 -13.19 8.14 -11.26
C ALA A 35 -14.48 8.58 -11.99
N CYS A 36 -15.13 9.64 -11.51
CA CYS A 36 -16.32 10.23 -12.15
C CYS A 36 -15.99 10.79 -13.54
N ARG A 37 -14.84 11.45 -13.70
CA ARG A 37 -14.35 11.97 -14.98
C ARG A 37 -14.15 10.84 -15.98
N ARG A 38 -13.49 9.76 -15.55
CA ARG A 38 -13.26 8.58 -16.39
C ARG A 38 -14.58 8.00 -16.88
N HIS A 39 -15.56 7.84 -16.00
CA HIS A 39 -16.89 7.37 -16.38
C HIS A 39 -17.54 8.24 -17.46
N LEU A 40 -17.55 9.56 -17.29
CA LEU A 40 -18.11 10.50 -18.27
C LEU A 40 -17.33 10.52 -19.59
N ASN A 41 -16.01 10.31 -19.56
CA ASN A 41 -15.20 10.20 -20.77
C ASN A 41 -15.47 8.88 -21.49
N ASP A 42 -15.63 7.78 -20.75
CA ASP A 42 -15.97 6.47 -21.32
C ASP A 42 -17.31 6.52 -22.07
N LEU A 43 -18.31 7.26 -21.57
CA LEU A 43 -19.57 7.49 -22.29
C LEU A 43 -19.40 8.13 -23.67
N LYS A 44 -18.38 8.97 -23.85
CA LYS A 44 -18.10 9.64 -25.13
C LYS A 44 -17.40 8.73 -26.13
N ARG A 45 -16.58 7.79 -25.66
CA ARG A 45 -15.82 6.85 -26.50
C ARG A 45 -16.43 5.45 -26.58
N GLN A 46 -17.61 5.25 -26.02
CA GLN A 46 -18.23 3.92 -25.93
C GLN A 46 -18.51 3.31 -27.30
N GLY A 47 -18.35 1.99 -27.40
CA GLY A 47 -18.71 1.22 -28.58
C GLY A 47 -17.79 1.39 -29.79
N THR A 48 -16.62 2.04 -29.65
CA THR A 48 -15.59 2.05 -30.71
C THR A 48 -14.80 0.74 -30.74
N ASP A 49 -13.96 0.55 -31.76
CA ASP A 49 -13.13 -0.66 -31.86
C ASP A 49 -11.99 -0.65 -30.82
N GLU A 50 -11.45 0.52 -30.50
CA GLU A 50 -10.44 0.70 -29.43
C GLU A 50 -11.04 0.61 -28.03
N PHE A 51 -12.35 0.85 -27.91
CA PHE A 51 -13.08 0.77 -26.64
C PHE A 51 -14.44 0.06 -26.84
N PRO A 52 -14.42 -1.28 -26.96
CA PRO A 52 -15.60 -2.08 -27.32
C PRO A 52 -16.57 -2.30 -26.14
N TYR A 53 -16.64 -1.33 -25.23
CA TYR A 53 -17.53 -1.33 -24.07
C TYR A 53 -18.61 -0.26 -24.25
N VAL A 54 -19.82 -0.59 -23.79
CA VAL A 54 -20.98 0.30 -23.76
C VAL A 54 -21.56 0.30 -22.35
N PHE A 55 -22.19 1.42 -21.97
CA PHE A 55 -22.93 1.50 -20.72
C PHE A 55 -24.36 1.00 -20.96
N ASP A 56 -24.69 -0.15 -20.37
CA ASP A 56 -26.05 -0.70 -20.42
C ASP A 56 -26.77 -0.34 -19.12
N GLU A 57 -27.68 0.63 -19.21
CA GLU A 57 -28.53 1.06 -18.08
C GLU A 57 -29.32 -0.11 -17.50
N SER A 58 -29.83 -1.03 -18.33
CA SER A 58 -30.57 -2.20 -17.83
C SER A 58 -29.72 -3.14 -16.98
N ARG A 59 -28.39 -3.13 -17.17
CA ARG A 59 -27.42 -3.86 -16.32
C ARG A 59 -27.19 -3.15 -15.00
N ALA A 60 -27.07 -1.82 -15.02
CA ALA A 60 -26.93 -1.00 -13.82
C ALA A 60 -28.21 -1.03 -12.96
N ASP A 61 -29.38 -0.81 -13.58
CA ASP A 61 -30.68 -0.86 -12.92
C ASP A 61 -30.96 -2.21 -12.28
N ARG A 62 -30.47 -3.30 -12.88
CA ARG A 62 -30.64 -4.64 -12.30
C ARG A 62 -29.97 -4.79 -10.95
N ILE A 63 -28.78 -4.21 -10.75
CA ILE A 63 -28.13 -4.27 -9.43
C ILE A 63 -28.84 -3.31 -8.46
N PHE A 64 -29.38 -2.18 -8.92
CA PHE A 64 -30.19 -1.30 -8.07
C PHE A 64 -31.46 -1.99 -7.60
N ASP A 65 -32.23 -2.54 -8.53
CA ASP A 65 -33.43 -3.33 -8.28
C ASP A 65 -33.17 -4.49 -7.33
N TRP A 66 -32.01 -5.13 -7.42
CA TRP A 66 -31.65 -6.19 -6.49
C TRP A 66 -31.60 -5.69 -5.03
N PHE A 67 -30.95 -4.55 -4.78
CA PHE A 67 -30.91 -3.99 -3.44
C PHE A 67 -32.28 -3.46 -3.02
N GLU A 68 -32.91 -2.64 -3.87
CA GLU A 68 -34.11 -1.87 -3.54
C GLU A 68 -35.39 -2.72 -3.50
N LYS A 69 -35.43 -3.86 -4.20
CA LYS A 69 -36.61 -4.72 -4.28
C LYS A 69 -36.43 -6.08 -3.61
N CYS A 70 -35.19 -6.53 -3.36
CA CYS A 70 -34.94 -7.85 -2.79
C CYS A 70 -34.21 -7.81 -1.45
N CYS A 71 -33.18 -6.99 -1.28
CA CYS A 71 -32.37 -7.01 -0.06
C CYS A 71 -33.04 -6.24 1.08
N ARG A 72 -33.08 -6.84 2.28
CA ARG A 72 -33.50 -6.16 3.50
C ARG A 72 -32.34 -5.88 4.45
N HIS A 73 -32.40 -4.77 5.16
CA HIS A 73 -31.47 -4.46 6.24
C HIS A 73 -31.57 -5.51 7.35
N VAL A 74 -30.41 -5.99 7.83
CA VAL A 74 -30.33 -7.01 8.90
C VAL A 74 -30.07 -6.41 10.29
N ARG A 75 -29.73 -5.12 10.35
CA ARG A 75 -29.39 -4.37 11.56
C ARG A 75 -29.46 -2.86 11.31
N GLY A 76 -29.45 -2.09 12.41
CA GLY A 76 -29.53 -0.63 12.37
C GLY A 76 -30.96 -0.11 12.35
N PRO A 77 -31.15 1.23 12.25
CA PRO A 77 -32.47 1.88 12.35
C PRO A 77 -33.46 1.37 11.28
N PHE A 78 -32.96 0.95 10.12
CA PHE A 78 -33.77 0.46 9.01
C PHE A 78 -33.98 -1.07 9.00
N SER A 79 -33.61 -1.79 10.07
CA SER A 79 -33.70 -3.26 10.12
C SER A 79 -35.07 -3.79 9.68
N GLY A 80 -35.08 -4.76 8.77
CA GLY A 80 -36.27 -5.35 8.17
C GLY A 80 -36.84 -4.59 6.97
N GLN A 81 -36.46 -3.33 6.74
CA GLN A 81 -36.85 -2.55 5.57
C GLN A 81 -35.99 -2.92 4.35
N LEU A 82 -36.48 -2.61 3.15
CA LEU A 82 -35.71 -2.77 1.91
C LEU A 82 -34.52 -1.81 1.90
N ILE A 83 -33.41 -2.22 1.29
CA ILE A 83 -32.20 -1.40 1.19
C ILE A 83 -32.38 -0.40 0.04
N GLU A 84 -32.57 0.86 0.38
CA GLU A 84 -32.46 1.95 -0.60
C GLU A 84 -31.00 2.29 -0.84
N LEU A 85 -30.56 2.29 -2.11
CA LEU A 85 -29.18 2.65 -2.44
C LEU A 85 -29.02 4.16 -2.46
N LEU A 86 -28.01 4.64 -1.74
CA LEU A 86 -27.61 6.05 -1.76
C LEU A 86 -26.96 6.41 -3.10
N PRO A 87 -26.94 7.70 -3.50
CA PRO A 87 -26.41 8.15 -4.79
C PRO A 87 -25.00 7.65 -5.10
N PHE A 88 -24.08 7.66 -4.13
CA PHE A 88 -22.72 7.17 -4.31
C PHE A 88 -22.66 5.64 -4.51
N GLN A 89 -23.59 4.89 -3.90
CA GLN A 89 -23.68 3.44 -4.08
C GLN A 89 -24.24 3.10 -5.47
N LYS A 90 -25.23 3.88 -5.95
CA LYS A 90 -25.72 3.79 -7.33
C LYS A 90 -24.63 4.10 -8.35
N PHE A 91 -23.74 5.05 -8.05
CA PHE A 91 -22.57 5.28 -8.89
C PHE A 91 -21.63 4.07 -8.88
N ASP A 92 -21.13 3.68 -7.71
CA ASP A 92 -20.15 2.61 -7.55
C ASP A 92 -20.62 1.30 -8.22
N LEU A 93 -21.83 0.84 -7.88
CA LEU A 93 -22.42 -0.38 -8.44
C LEU A 93 -22.82 -0.20 -9.91
N GLY A 94 -23.36 0.96 -10.29
CA GLY A 94 -23.76 1.23 -11.66
C GLY A 94 -22.58 1.22 -12.62
N VAL A 95 -21.43 1.78 -12.23
CA VAL A 95 -20.20 1.68 -13.02
C VAL A 95 -19.73 0.23 -13.12
N VAL A 96 -19.63 -0.48 -11.99
CA VAL A 96 -19.10 -1.85 -11.97
C VAL A 96 -19.94 -2.81 -12.83
N PHE A 97 -21.28 -2.70 -12.76
CA PHE A 97 -22.19 -3.64 -13.43
C PHE A 97 -22.71 -3.16 -14.78
N GLY A 98 -22.79 -1.84 -15.01
CA GLY A 98 -23.35 -1.23 -16.22
C GLY A 98 -22.41 -1.25 -17.43
N TRP A 99 -21.09 -1.18 -17.22
CA TRP A 99 -20.14 -1.27 -18.33
C TRP A 99 -19.96 -2.72 -18.81
N VAL A 100 -20.41 -2.99 -20.04
CA VAL A 100 -20.39 -4.31 -20.66
C VAL A 100 -19.79 -4.25 -22.06
N HIS A 101 -19.23 -5.37 -22.52
CA HIS A 101 -18.72 -5.48 -23.89
C HIS A 101 -19.88 -5.46 -24.89
N ARG A 102 -19.76 -4.65 -25.97
CA ARG A 102 -20.85 -4.38 -26.92
C ARG A 102 -21.45 -5.64 -27.57
N GLU A 103 -20.60 -6.62 -27.88
CA GLU A 103 -21.03 -7.89 -28.50
C GLU A 103 -21.38 -8.98 -27.48
N SER A 104 -20.43 -9.31 -26.58
CA SER A 104 -20.60 -10.45 -25.68
C SER A 104 -21.49 -10.18 -24.46
N GLY A 105 -21.78 -8.92 -24.14
CA GLY A 105 -22.55 -8.53 -22.95
C GLY A 105 -21.84 -8.79 -21.61
N LYS A 106 -20.59 -9.26 -21.64
CA LYS A 106 -19.79 -9.53 -20.44
C LYS A 106 -19.41 -8.22 -19.76
N ARG A 107 -19.46 -8.20 -18.42
CA ARG A 107 -18.95 -7.08 -17.61
C ARG A 107 -17.50 -6.73 -17.98
N ARG A 108 -17.22 -5.43 -18.11
CA ARG A 108 -15.88 -4.87 -18.38
C ARG A 108 -14.90 -5.15 -17.23
N PHE A 109 -15.34 -4.85 -16.02
CA PHE A 109 -14.47 -4.86 -14.84
C PHE A 109 -14.33 -6.26 -14.25
N LYS A 110 -13.07 -6.66 -14.02
CA LYS A 110 -12.69 -7.90 -13.33
C LYS A 110 -12.24 -7.64 -11.90
N LYS A 111 -11.74 -6.44 -11.60
CA LYS A 111 -11.34 -6.01 -10.27
C LYS A 111 -11.94 -4.62 -9.99
N ALA A 112 -12.50 -4.45 -8.80
CA ALA A 112 -13.02 -3.17 -8.31
C ALA A 112 -12.46 -2.91 -6.91
N PHE A 113 -11.76 -1.78 -6.74
CA PHE A 113 -11.16 -1.36 -5.47
C PHE A 113 -11.92 -0.17 -4.90
N HIS A 114 -12.47 -0.32 -3.70
CA HIS A 114 -13.23 0.73 -3.01
C HIS A 114 -12.56 1.06 -1.66
N LEU A 115 -12.03 2.27 -1.54
CA LEU A 115 -11.57 2.82 -0.28
C LEU A 115 -12.60 3.85 0.20
N ARG A 116 -13.25 3.61 1.35
CA ARG A 116 -14.14 4.59 2.00
C ARG A 116 -14.10 4.43 3.51
N SER A 117 -14.37 5.48 4.28
CA SER A 117 -14.19 5.46 5.74
C SER A 117 -15.17 4.55 6.48
N ARG A 118 -14.91 4.28 7.77
CA ARG A 118 -15.78 3.48 8.63
C ARG A 118 -17.12 4.18 8.86
N GLY A 119 -18.22 3.43 8.77
CA GLY A 119 -19.58 3.97 8.83
C GLY A 119 -20.27 4.05 7.46
N ASN A 120 -19.53 3.98 6.36
CA ASN A 120 -20.11 4.04 5.01
C ASN A 120 -20.65 2.69 4.50
N VAL A 121 -21.23 1.85 5.38
CA VAL A 121 -21.99 0.61 5.07
C VAL A 121 -21.36 -0.42 4.09
N LYS A 122 -20.02 -0.40 3.91
CA LYS A 122 -19.27 -1.29 2.98
C LYS A 122 -19.64 -2.77 3.11
N SER A 123 -19.56 -3.32 4.32
CA SER A 123 -19.74 -4.76 4.53
C SER A 123 -21.19 -5.21 4.29
N THR A 124 -22.19 -4.36 4.58
CA THR A 124 -23.60 -4.65 4.30
C THR A 124 -23.89 -4.64 2.80
N GLU A 125 -23.34 -3.66 2.07
CA GLU A 125 -23.39 -3.62 0.61
C GLU A 125 -22.75 -4.87 -0.01
N MET A 126 -21.57 -5.27 0.47
CA MET A 126 -20.91 -6.51 0.03
C MET A 126 -21.72 -7.77 0.35
N SER A 127 -22.49 -7.77 1.43
CA SER A 127 -23.36 -8.90 1.78
C SER A 127 -24.50 -9.06 0.78
N GLY A 128 -25.15 -7.96 0.41
CA GLY A 128 -26.18 -7.96 -0.65
C GLY A 128 -25.59 -8.35 -2.01
N LEU A 129 -24.37 -7.88 -2.30
CA LEU A 129 -23.68 -8.23 -3.53
C LEU A 129 -23.25 -9.71 -3.58
N ALA A 130 -22.86 -10.30 -2.45
CA ALA A 130 -22.56 -11.72 -2.38
C ALA A 130 -23.79 -12.57 -2.73
N LEU A 131 -24.97 -12.19 -2.22
CA LEU A 131 -26.24 -12.80 -2.59
C LEU A 131 -26.62 -12.54 -4.05
N TYR A 132 -26.27 -11.36 -4.60
CA TYR A 132 -26.44 -11.08 -6.03
C TYR A 132 -25.60 -12.02 -6.89
N GLY A 133 -24.33 -12.27 -6.53
CA GLY A 133 -23.49 -13.27 -7.20
C GLY A 133 -24.10 -14.66 -7.19
N MET A 134 -24.74 -15.04 -6.07
CA MET A 134 -25.47 -16.32 -5.98
C MET A 134 -26.76 -16.35 -6.82
N CYS A 135 -27.51 -15.25 -6.90
CA CYS A 135 -28.92 -15.27 -7.34
C CYS A 135 -29.21 -14.49 -8.63
N GLY A 136 -28.58 -13.33 -8.80
CA GLY A 136 -29.03 -12.28 -9.69
C GLY A 136 -28.06 -11.94 -10.83
N ASP A 137 -26.75 -12.19 -10.65
CA ASP A 137 -25.75 -11.90 -11.68
C ASP A 137 -25.95 -12.80 -12.90
N CYS A 138 -25.84 -12.18 -14.07
CA CYS A 138 -26.13 -12.79 -15.36
C CYS A 138 -25.35 -12.08 -16.47
N VAL A 139 -25.35 -12.61 -17.69
CA VAL A 139 -24.85 -11.96 -18.90
C VAL A 139 -25.99 -11.88 -19.91
N TYR A 140 -26.07 -10.77 -20.65
CA TYR A 140 -26.95 -10.65 -21.82
C TYR A 140 -26.43 -9.57 -22.77
N PRO A 141 -26.76 -9.65 -24.07
CA PRO A 141 -26.40 -8.61 -25.03
C PRO A 141 -26.95 -7.25 -24.58
N PRO A 142 -26.19 -6.15 -24.71
CA PRO A 142 -26.60 -4.84 -24.19
C PRO A 142 -28.00 -4.44 -24.64
N GLY A 143 -28.83 -3.95 -23.72
CA GLY A 143 -30.21 -3.53 -23.99
C GLY A 143 -31.19 -4.67 -24.27
N ASN A 144 -30.78 -5.93 -24.14
CA ASN A 144 -31.62 -7.10 -24.43
C ASN A 144 -31.77 -8.03 -23.20
N PRO A 145 -32.41 -7.57 -22.10
CA PRO A 145 -32.56 -8.32 -20.87
C PRO A 145 -33.41 -9.59 -20.98
N ALA A 146 -34.06 -9.84 -22.13
CA ALA A 146 -34.77 -11.08 -22.41
C ALA A 146 -33.84 -12.28 -22.57
N PHE A 147 -32.57 -12.08 -22.97
CA PHE A 147 -31.58 -13.15 -23.19
C PHE A 147 -30.65 -13.37 -21.99
N LYS A 148 -31.12 -13.08 -20.77
CA LYS A 148 -30.36 -13.27 -19.53
C LYS A 148 -29.88 -14.71 -19.39
N ARG A 149 -28.56 -14.87 -19.28
CA ARG A 149 -27.91 -16.12 -18.89
C ARG A 149 -27.30 -15.98 -17.51
N TYR A 150 -27.87 -16.70 -16.54
CA TYR A 150 -27.38 -16.75 -15.18
C TYR A 150 -26.15 -17.66 -15.05
N GLU A 151 -25.35 -17.46 -14.01
CA GLU A 151 -24.23 -18.35 -13.70
C GLU A 151 -24.73 -19.69 -13.15
N ASP A 152 -24.30 -20.82 -13.72
CA ASP A 152 -24.61 -22.14 -13.17
C ASP A 152 -23.53 -22.55 -12.16
N SER A 153 -23.95 -23.13 -11.03
CA SER A 153 -23.08 -23.43 -9.90
C SER A 153 -22.18 -22.25 -9.50
N PRO A 154 -22.78 -21.10 -9.10
CA PRO A 154 -22.02 -19.91 -8.70
C PRO A 154 -21.12 -20.19 -7.50
N GLU A 155 -19.89 -19.70 -7.54
CA GLU A 155 -18.92 -19.80 -6.46
C GLU A 155 -18.59 -18.39 -5.95
N VAL A 156 -19.00 -18.09 -4.72
CA VAL A 156 -18.82 -16.77 -4.09
C VAL A 156 -17.95 -16.89 -2.84
N GLU A 157 -16.85 -16.15 -2.83
CA GLU A 157 -15.87 -16.18 -1.75
C GLU A 157 -15.87 -14.86 -0.98
N CYS A 158 -16.14 -14.91 0.33
CA CYS A 158 -15.97 -13.77 1.23
C CYS A 158 -14.68 -13.95 2.03
N ALA A 159 -13.63 -13.19 1.72
CA ALA A 159 -12.33 -13.29 2.35
C ALA A 159 -12.00 -12.05 3.21
N ALA A 160 -11.32 -12.29 4.33
CA ALA A 160 -10.74 -11.27 5.19
C ALA A 160 -9.45 -11.81 5.84
N VAL A 161 -8.77 -11.00 6.67
CA VAL A 161 -7.53 -11.41 7.35
C VAL A 161 -7.70 -12.69 8.19
N ASP A 162 -8.88 -12.89 8.78
CA ASP A 162 -9.23 -14.09 9.54
C ASP A 162 -10.68 -14.53 9.26
N LYS A 163 -11.00 -15.76 9.66
CA LYS A 163 -12.33 -16.37 9.41
C LYS A 163 -13.47 -15.66 10.15
N THR A 164 -13.19 -15.06 11.31
CA THR A 164 -14.18 -14.35 12.12
C THR A 164 -14.55 -13.03 11.45
N GLN A 165 -13.58 -12.34 10.86
CA GLN A 165 -13.83 -11.14 10.06
C GLN A 165 -14.54 -11.49 8.74
N ALA A 166 -14.14 -12.56 8.05
CA ALA A 166 -14.82 -13.02 6.83
C ALA A 166 -16.30 -13.37 7.09
N LYS A 167 -16.61 -13.86 8.29
CA LYS A 167 -17.99 -14.11 8.76
C LYS A 167 -18.83 -12.85 8.96
N ARG A 168 -18.26 -11.63 8.94
CA ARG A 168 -19.08 -10.40 8.99
C ARG A 168 -19.90 -10.25 7.73
N VAL A 169 -19.25 -10.23 6.56
CA VAL A 169 -19.93 -10.16 5.26
C VAL A 169 -20.76 -11.43 5.03
N TRP A 170 -20.17 -12.61 5.22
CA TRP A 170 -20.89 -13.86 4.99
C TRP A 170 -22.09 -14.05 5.93
N GLY A 171 -21.94 -13.70 7.21
CA GLY A 171 -22.99 -13.84 8.22
C GLY A 171 -24.11 -12.81 8.05
N ASP A 172 -23.79 -11.59 7.62
CA ASP A 172 -24.81 -10.61 7.23
C ASP A 172 -25.54 -11.06 5.96
N ALA A 173 -24.83 -11.62 4.97
CA ALA A 173 -25.45 -12.19 3.78
C ALA A 173 -26.39 -13.36 4.14
N GLN A 174 -25.97 -14.21 5.08
CA GLN A 174 -26.84 -15.27 5.63
C GLN A 174 -28.13 -14.69 6.19
N LYS A 175 -28.04 -13.76 7.14
CA LYS A 175 -29.21 -13.14 7.76
C LYS A 175 -30.06 -12.39 6.74
N MET A 176 -29.44 -11.69 5.79
CA MET A 176 -30.15 -10.95 4.76
C MET A 176 -30.94 -11.89 3.86
N GLY A 177 -30.35 -13.01 3.46
CA GLY A 177 -31.03 -14.05 2.70
C GLY A 177 -32.22 -14.66 3.47
N GLU A 178 -32.08 -14.88 4.78
CA GLU A 178 -33.16 -15.40 5.64
C GLU A 178 -34.31 -14.40 5.79
N HIS A 179 -34.02 -13.10 5.89
CA HIS A 179 -35.03 -12.06 6.08
C HIS A 179 -35.67 -11.59 4.77
N SER A 180 -35.11 -11.94 3.62
CA SER A 180 -35.54 -11.46 2.30
C SER A 180 -36.31 -12.55 1.54
N PRO A 181 -37.66 -12.52 1.48
CA PRO A 181 -38.45 -13.63 0.93
C PRO A 181 -38.10 -14.00 -0.52
N ASP A 182 -37.82 -13.00 -1.37
CA ASP A 182 -37.44 -13.21 -2.77
C ASP A 182 -36.07 -13.86 -2.97
N ILE A 183 -35.19 -13.70 -1.98
CA ILE A 183 -33.86 -14.32 -1.95
C ILE A 183 -33.99 -15.72 -1.33
N MET A 184 -34.70 -15.84 -0.22
CA MET A 184 -34.87 -17.10 0.53
C MET A 184 -35.42 -18.22 -0.37
N LYS A 185 -36.38 -17.92 -1.25
CA LYS A 185 -36.93 -18.92 -2.20
C LYS A 185 -35.90 -19.50 -3.17
N ARG A 186 -34.76 -18.81 -3.38
CA ARG A 186 -33.69 -19.20 -4.32
C ARG A 186 -32.52 -19.90 -3.63
N LEU A 187 -32.46 -19.87 -2.31
CA LEU A 187 -31.28 -20.31 -1.55
C LEU A 187 -31.60 -21.43 -0.55
N ARG A 188 -30.61 -22.30 -0.37
CA ARG A 188 -30.50 -23.22 0.76
C ARG A 188 -29.45 -22.65 1.72
N ILE A 189 -29.93 -22.05 2.80
CA ILE A 189 -29.07 -21.39 3.79
C ILE A 189 -28.72 -22.41 4.88
N LYS A 190 -27.42 -22.70 5.05
CA LYS A 190 -26.90 -23.62 6.07
C LYS A 190 -25.94 -22.87 7.01
N ARG A 191 -25.60 -23.50 8.13
CA ARG A 191 -24.71 -22.92 9.14
C ARG A 191 -23.28 -22.63 8.64
N THR A 192 -22.83 -23.31 7.59
CA THR A 192 -21.44 -23.26 7.11
C THR A 192 -21.28 -22.76 5.67
N TYR A 193 -22.35 -22.79 4.87
CA TYR A 193 -22.37 -22.31 3.49
C TYR A 193 -23.80 -21.93 3.08
N ILE A 194 -23.91 -21.21 1.97
CA ILE A 194 -25.18 -20.91 1.30
C ILE A 194 -25.11 -21.47 -0.12
N GLU A 195 -26.11 -22.22 -0.55
CA GLU A 195 -26.17 -22.83 -1.88
C GLU A 195 -27.39 -22.30 -2.65
N HIS A 196 -27.31 -22.21 -3.98
CA HIS A 196 -28.49 -21.92 -4.79
C HIS A 196 -29.37 -23.16 -4.94
N SER A 197 -30.67 -23.04 -4.67
CA SER A 197 -31.61 -24.17 -4.56
C SER A 197 -31.73 -25.06 -5.81
N THR A 198 -31.56 -24.49 -7.01
CA THR A 198 -31.68 -25.20 -8.29
C THR A 198 -30.39 -25.25 -9.13
N ARG A 199 -29.61 -24.17 -9.20
CA ARG A 199 -28.36 -24.07 -9.96
C ARG A 199 -27.11 -24.63 -9.24
N GLY A 200 -27.21 -25.03 -7.97
CA GLY A 200 -26.08 -25.52 -7.17
C GLY A 200 -25.13 -24.40 -6.73
N GLY A 201 -23.84 -24.70 -6.65
CA GLY A 201 -22.81 -23.73 -6.24
C GLY A 201 -22.85 -23.38 -4.75
N TRP A 202 -21.98 -22.48 -4.31
CA TRP A 202 -21.86 -22.11 -2.91
C TRP A 202 -21.32 -20.70 -2.67
N MET A 203 -21.67 -20.16 -1.51
CA MET A 203 -21.05 -19.00 -0.90
C MET A 203 -20.47 -19.37 0.46
N ARG A 204 -19.20 -19.07 0.70
CA ARG A 204 -18.50 -19.41 1.95
C ARG A 204 -17.60 -18.28 2.47
N PRO A 205 -17.33 -18.25 3.79
CA PRO A 205 -16.30 -17.41 4.36
C PRO A 205 -14.93 -18.10 4.24
N LEU A 206 -13.95 -17.39 3.69
CA LEU A 206 -12.59 -17.86 3.47
C LEU A 206 -11.62 -17.12 4.38
N SER A 207 -10.68 -17.85 4.98
CA SER A 207 -9.62 -17.30 5.85
C SER A 207 -8.25 -17.68 5.34
N ARG A 208 -7.18 -17.08 5.87
CA ARG A 208 -5.80 -17.17 5.38
C ARG A 208 -5.30 -18.55 4.95
N ASP A 209 -5.58 -19.66 5.64
CA ASP A 209 -5.05 -21.01 5.31
C ASP A 209 -5.07 -21.38 3.82
N THR A 210 -3.95 -21.15 3.15
CA THR A 210 -3.77 -21.24 1.68
C THR A 210 -3.59 -22.67 1.18
N LYS A 211 -3.36 -23.64 2.07
CA LYS A 211 -2.96 -25.01 1.71
C LYS A 211 -3.98 -25.80 0.86
N ASN A 212 -5.23 -25.35 0.71
CA ASN A 212 -6.29 -26.07 -0.02
C ASN A 212 -7.11 -25.18 -0.99
N LYS A 213 -6.57 -24.04 -1.47
CA LYS A 213 -7.38 -23.03 -2.17
C LYS A 213 -7.30 -23.03 -3.71
N ASP A 214 -6.42 -23.83 -4.31
CA ASP A 214 -6.03 -23.72 -5.72
C ASP A 214 -7.02 -24.27 -6.76
N SER A 215 -8.18 -24.80 -6.34
CA SER A 215 -9.11 -25.50 -7.25
C SER A 215 -10.40 -24.76 -7.58
N GLY A 216 -10.67 -23.60 -6.96
CA GLY A 216 -11.91 -22.85 -7.17
C GLY A 216 -12.04 -22.23 -8.57
N ALA A 217 -13.28 -21.96 -8.97
CA ALA A 217 -13.65 -21.17 -10.15
C ALA A 217 -14.63 -20.06 -9.74
N PRO A 218 -14.22 -19.12 -8.87
CA PRO A 218 -15.12 -18.12 -8.31
C PRO A 218 -15.71 -17.19 -9.38
N CYS A 219 -17.01 -16.96 -9.30
CA CYS A 219 -17.69 -15.94 -10.10
C CYS A 219 -17.67 -14.58 -9.40
N LEU A 220 -17.58 -14.56 -8.06
CA LEU A 220 -17.44 -13.34 -7.27
C LEU A 220 -16.52 -13.58 -6.07
N VAL A 221 -15.55 -12.70 -5.89
CA VAL A 221 -14.66 -12.66 -4.72
C VAL A 221 -14.83 -11.32 -4.03
N ILE A 222 -14.99 -11.34 -2.72
CA ILE A 222 -15.05 -10.15 -1.88
C ILE A 222 -13.86 -10.20 -0.93
N ILE A 223 -12.98 -9.21 -1.01
CA ILE A 223 -11.86 -9.01 -0.08
C ILE A 223 -12.26 -7.87 0.86
N ASP A 224 -12.59 -8.20 2.11
CA ASP A 224 -12.93 -7.23 3.15
C ASP A 224 -11.69 -6.81 3.95
N GLU A 225 -11.68 -5.54 4.37
CA GLU A 225 -10.64 -4.87 5.14
C GLU A 225 -9.21 -5.12 4.60
N TYR A 226 -8.98 -4.91 3.30
CA TYR A 226 -7.71 -5.28 2.66
C TYR A 226 -6.46 -4.67 3.32
N HIS A 227 -6.56 -3.47 3.91
CA HIS A 227 -5.47 -2.86 4.69
C HIS A 227 -4.96 -3.71 5.85
N ALA A 228 -5.79 -4.60 6.39
CA ALA A 228 -5.43 -5.50 7.48
C ALA A 228 -4.78 -6.79 6.99
N HIS A 229 -4.74 -7.05 5.68
CA HIS A 229 -4.11 -8.25 5.14
C HIS A 229 -2.58 -8.09 5.18
N PRO A 230 -1.86 -9.07 5.74
CA PRO A 230 -0.40 -8.99 5.89
C PRO A 230 0.37 -9.22 4.58
N THR A 231 -0.26 -9.87 3.58
CA THR A 231 0.29 -10.23 2.28
C THR A 231 -0.79 -10.14 1.19
N SER A 232 -0.39 -10.13 -0.09
CA SER A 232 -1.32 -10.18 -1.23
C SER A 232 -1.79 -11.60 -1.58
N ASP A 233 -1.22 -12.66 -0.98
CA ASP A 233 -1.44 -14.06 -1.37
C ASP A 233 -2.92 -14.46 -1.54
N ILE A 234 -3.80 -14.04 -0.61
CA ILE A 234 -5.23 -14.36 -0.71
C ILE A 234 -5.84 -13.72 -1.95
N LEU A 235 -5.49 -12.47 -2.22
CA LEU A 235 -5.95 -11.75 -3.40
C LEU A 235 -5.40 -12.45 -4.65
N ASP A 236 -4.10 -12.73 -4.69
CA ASP A 236 -3.43 -13.27 -5.87
C ASP A 236 -3.93 -14.68 -6.21
N VAL A 237 -4.08 -15.56 -5.22
CA VAL A 237 -4.63 -16.92 -5.38
C VAL A 237 -6.08 -16.91 -5.83
N LEU A 238 -6.92 -16.02 -5.28
CA LEU A 238 -8.32 -15.94 -5.68
C LEU A 238 -8.49 -15.33 -7.07
N PHE A 239 -7.63 -14.37 -7.42
CA PHE A 239 -7.62 -13.76 -8.74
C PHE A 239 -7.09 -14.72 -9.81
N SER A 240 -6.07 -15.52 -9.52
CA SER A 240 -5.54 -16.53 -10.45
C SER A 240 -6.57 -17.62 -10.78
N GLY A 241 -7.54 -17.88 -9.90
CA GLY A 241 -8.68 -18.76 -10.15
C GLY A 241 -9.68 -18.25 -11.18
N PHE A 242 -9.57 -16.98 -11.63
CA PHE A 242 -10.43 -16.41 -12.66
C PHE A 242 -10.12 -17.00 -14.06
N GLY A 243 -10.96 -16.68 -15.05
CA GLY A 243 -10.81 -17.15 -16.44
C GLY A 243 -11.60 -18.42 -16.76
N LYS A 244 -12.12 -19.11 -15.75
CA LYS A 244 -13.02 -20.27 -15.89
C LYS A 244 -14.51 -19.90 -15.98
N ARG A 245 -14.87 -18.66 -15.61
CA ARG A 245 -16.23 -18.11 -15.69
C ARG A 245 -16.27 -16.90 -16.63
N LEU A 246 -17.45 -16.56 -17.15
CA LEU A 246 -17.60 -15.54 -18.20
C LEU A 246 -17.19 -14.13 -17.76
N GLN A 247 -17.44 -13.80 -16.49
CA GLN A 247 -17.36 -12.43 -15.99
C GLN A 247 -16.99 -12.39 -14.50
N SER A 248 -16.06 -13.23 -14.05
CA SER A 248 -15.61 -13.20 -12.65
C SER A 248 -15.25 -11.78 -12.18
N LEU A 249 -15.66 -11.43 -10.97
CA LEU A 249 -15.42 -10.11 -10.37
C LEU A 249 -14.77 -10.24 -9.00
N MET A 250 -13.73 -9.45 -8.75
CA MET A 250 -13.12 -9.27 -7.45
C MET A 250 -13.46 -7.87 -6.92
N MET A 251 -14.19 -7.82 -5.81
CA MET A 251 -14.54 -6.60 -5.07
C MET A 251 -13.63 -6.48 -3.86
N ILE A 252 -12.78 -5.45 -3.83
CA ILE A 252 -11.86 -5.17 -2.74
C ILE A 252 -12.40 -3.95 -2.01
N ILE A 253 -12.69 -4.09 -0.73
CA ILE A 253 -13.13 -2.97 0.12
C ILE A 253 -12.13 -2.77 1.26
N SER A 254 -11.83 -1.52 1.59
CA SER A 254 -10.93 -1.22 2.70
C SER A 254 -11.14 0.19 3.28
N THR A 255 -10.52 0.43 4.43
CA THR A 255 -10.14 1.78 4.92
C THR A 255 -8.64 1.97 4.77
N ALA A 256 -8.13 3.18 5.04
CA ALA A 256 -6.71 3.38 5.25
C ALA A 256 -6.20 2.59 6.49
N GLY A 257 -4.92 2.23 6.47
CA GLY A 257 -4.22 1.50 7.52
C GLY A 257 -3.10 2.32 8.18
N LYS A 258 -2.49 1.73 9.21
CA LYS A 258 -1.42 2.32 10.03
C LYS A 258 -0.01 1.90 9.61
N ASP A 259 0.16 0.87 8.78
CA ASP A 259 1.46 0.42 8.28
C ASP A 259 1.53 0.66 6.76
N ALA A 260 1.58 1.94 6.38
CA ALA A 260 1.59 2.33 4.98
C ALA A 260 2.79 1.78 4.19
N GLU A 261 3.92 1.50 4.85
CA GLU A 261 5.16 1.12 4.16
C GLU A 261 5.16 -0.35 3.73
N ASN A 262 4.57 -1.25 4.54
CA ASN A 262 4.55 -2.69 4.25
C ASN A 262 3.18 -3.23 3.83
N SER A 263 2.12 -2.42 3.87
CA SER A 263 0.77 -2.89 3.55
C SER A 263 0.59 -3.22 2.05
N PRO A 264 0.18 -4.45 1.69
CA PRO A 264 -0.13 -4.80 0.30
C PRO A 264 -1.30 -3.97 -0.25
N CYS A 265 -2.26 -3.61 0.60
CA CYS A 265 -3.33 -2.70 0.23
C CYS A 265 -2.83 -1.29 -0.10
N LYS A 266 -1.80 -0.80 0.59
CA LYS A 266 -1.21 0.49 0.29
C LYS A 266 -0.46 0.45 -1.04
N LYS A 267 0.27 -0.63 -1.34
CA LYS A 267 0.89 -0.84 -2.66
C LYS A 267 -0.13 -0.84 -3.80
N GLU A 268 -1.24 -1.57 -3.65
CA GLU A 268 -2.35 -1.55 -4.62
C GLU A 268 -2.95 -0.14 -4.75
N TYR A 269 -3.23 0.54 -3.63
CA TYR A 269 -3.72 1.91 -3.60
C TYR A 269 -2.78 2.87 -4.36
N ASP A 270 -1.46 2.81 -4.12
CA ASP A 270 -0.49 3.71 -4.73
C ASP A 270 -0.39 3.49 -6.25
N ALA A 271 -0.42 2.22 -6.67
CA ALA A 271 -0.47 1.88 -8.09
C ALA A 271 -1.73 2.43 -8.77
N LEU A 272 -2.90 2.29 -8.13
CA LEU A 272 -4.16 2.82 -8.64
C LEU A 272 -4.17 4.34 -8.69
N CYS A 273 -3.63 5.03 -7.69
CA CYS A 273 -3.52 6.49 -7.68
C CYS A 273 -2.69 6.99 -8.88
N LYS A 274 -1.52 6.38 -9.14
CA LYS A 274 -0.69 6.71 -10.31
C LYS A 274 -1.41 6.50 -11.63
N MET A 275 -2.14 5.38 -11.76
CA MET A 275 -2.95 5.11 -12.97
C MET A 275 -4.09 6.13 -13.14
N MET A 276 -4.79 6.47 -12.07
CA MET A 276 -5.91 7.42 -12.10
C MET A 276 -5.44 8.84 -12.42
N ARG A 277 -4.24 9.23 -11.98
CA ARG A 277 -3.61 10.52 -12.31
C ARG A 277 -2.95 10.56 -13.69
N GLY A 278 -2.88 9.43 -14.40
CA GLY A 278 -2.26 9.33 -15.72
C GLY A 278 -0.74 9.26 -15.70
N GLU A 279 -0.12 9.04 -14.54
CA GLU A 279 1.32 8.77 -14.42
C GLU A 279 1.67 7.39 -15.01
N ASN A 280 0.74 6.44 -14.92
CA ASN A 280 0.82 5.11 -15.52
C ASN A 280 -0.41 4.82 -16.40
N PRO A 281 -0.31 3.96 -17.44
CA PRO A 281 -1.46 3.56 -18.23
C PRO A 281 -2.57 2.92 -17.39
N MET A 282 -3.81 3.36 -17.58
CA MET A 282 -4.96 2.80 -16.87
C MET A 282 -5.33 1.41 -17.41
N ASN A 283 -5.48 0.43 -16.52
CA ASN A 283 -6.03 -0.88 -16.90
C ASN A 283 -7.55 -0.78 -17.12
N GLU A 284 -8.01 -1.10 -18.33
CA GLU A 284 -9.42 -0.96 -18.69
C GLU A 284 -10.37 -1.92 -17.95
N THR A 285 -9.84 -2.97 -17.34
CA THR A 285 -10.60 -3.97 -16.59
C THR A 285 -10.61 -3.73 -15.08
N ILE A 286 -10.01 -2.64 -14.60
CA ILE A 286 -9.99 -2.25 -13.19
C ILE A 286 -10.84 -1.00 -12.97
N PHE A 287 -11.71 -1.07 -11.98
CA PHE A 287 -12.39 0.09 -11.41
C PHE A 287 -11.77 0.44 -10.05
N ALA A 288 -11.55 1.72 -9.79
CA ALA A 288 -11.06 2.22 -8.52
C ALA A 288 -11.91 3.40 -8.09
N MET A 289 -12.41 3.34 -6.86
CA MET A 289 -13.14 4.40 -6.20
C MET A 289 -12.50 4.65 -4.84
N ILE A 290 -11.80 5.76 -4.72
CA ILE A 290 -11.06 6.12 -3.51
C ILE A 290 -11.67 7.39 -2.96
N ARG A 291 -12.18 7.31 -1.73
CA ARG A 291 -12.78 8.38 -0.96
C ARG A 291 -11.97 8.60 0.31
N GLU A 292 -11.32 9.74 0.41
CA GLU A 292 -10.40 10.09 1.46
C GLU A 292 -10.33 11.61 1.63
N LEU A 293 -9.70 12.07 2.70
CA LEU A 293 -9.36 13.46 2.86
C LEU A 293 -8.14 13.80 2.00
N ASP A 294 -8.20 14.88 1.21
CA ASP A 294 -7.10 15.25 0.31
C ASP A 294 -5.86 15.70 1.13
N LYS A 295 -4.65 15.61 0.54
CA LYS A 295 -3.39 15.90 1.25
C LYS A 295 -3.35 17.30 1.88
N GLY A 296 -3.95 18.29 1.21
CA GLY A 296 -3.98 19.69 1.63
C GLY A 296 -5.22 20.10 2.44
N ASP A 297 -6.17 19.20 2.66
CA ASP A 297 -7.35 19.51 3.47
C ASP A 297 -6.99 19.57 4.97
N ASP A 298 -7.64 20.50 5.68
CA ASP A 298 -7.60 20.57 7.13
C ASP A 298 -8.50 19.47 7.74
N PRO A 299 -7.97 18.53 8.54
CA PRO A 299 -8.78 17.53 9.25
C PRO A 299 -9.77 18.14 10.25
N HIS A 300 -9.55 19.35 10.74
CA HIS A 300 -10.44 20.04 11.66
C HIS A 300 -11.62 20.75 10.97
N ASP A 301 -11.54 20.96 9.65
CA ASP A 301 -12.66 21.46 8.88
C ASP A 301 -13.65 20.32 8.58
N GLU A 302 -14.71 20.26 9.39
CA GLU A 302 -15.76 19.25 9.33
C GLU A 302 -16.44 19.18 7.96
N SER A 303 -16.43 20.28 7.19
CA SER A 303 -17.00 20.30 5.84
C SER A 303 -16.24 19.40 4.86
N ASN A 304 -15.00 18.98 5.20
CA ASN A 304 -14.21 18.08 4.37
C ASN A 304 -14.47 16.60 4.67
N TRP A 305 -15.07 16.25 5.81
CA TRP A 305 -15.28 14.85 6.21
C TRP A 305 -16.18 14.08 5.24
N VAL A 306 -17.06 14.78 4.53
CA VAL A 306 -17.93 14.23 3.47
C VAL A 306 -17.15 13.61 2.31
N LYS A 307 -15.90 14.05 2.06
CA LYS A 307 -15.05 13.51 0.99
C LYS A 307 -14.66 12.05 1.24
N ALA A 308 -14.43 11.69 2.51
CA ALA A 308 -14.14 10.31 2.92
C ALA A 308 -15.41 9.53 3.32
N ASN A 309 -16.48 10.25 3.64
CA ASN A 309 -17.76 9.74 4.12
C ASN A 309 -18.93 10.27 3.28
N PRO A 310 -19.18 9.74 2.07
CA PRO A 310 -20.26 10.23 1.22
C PRO A 310 -21.66 10.08 1.85
N ILE A 311 -21.85 9.18 2.83
CA ILE A 311 -23.10 9.08 3.60
C ILE A 311 -23.47 10.40 4.30
N LEU A 312 -22.48 11.20 4.70
CA LEU A 312 -22.74 12.46 5.41
C LEU A 312 -23.39 13.54 4.53
N GLN A 313 -23.53 13.28 3.23
CA GLN A 313 -24.24 14.17 2.30
C GLN A 313 -25.73 13.87 2.21
N GLU A 314 -26.23 12.90 2.99
CA GLU A 314 -27.62 12.45 2.97
C GLU A 314 -28.36 12.92 4.23
N GLU A 315 -29.60 13.35 4.06
CA GLU A 315 -30.43 13.89 5.14
C GLU A 315 -31.26 12.77 5.80
N ASN A 316 -30.60 11.92 6.60
CA ASN A 316 -31.26 10.84 7.33
C ASN A 316 -30.64 10.59 8.72
N GLU A 317 -31.40 9.90 9.59
CA GLU A 317 -31.03 9.60 10.98
C GLU A 317 -29.66 8.89 11.10
N TYR A 318 -29.32 8.01 10.15
CA TYR A 318 -28.04 7.29 10.18
C TYR A 318 -26.85 8.23 9.89
N ALA A 319 -27.01 9.14 8.93
CA ALA A 319 -25.98 10.12 8.57
C ALA A 319 -25.74 11.11 9.73
N GLU A 320 -26.80 11.56 10.40
CA GLU A 320 -26.72 12.44 11.57
C GLU A 320 -25.97 11.77 12.74
N GLU A 321 -26.34 10.53 13.08
CA GLU A 321 -25.68 9.80 14.17
C GLU A 321 -24.21 9.46 13.83
N LEU A 322 -23.92 9.12 12.57
CA LEU A 322 -22.55 8.91 12.12
C LEU A 322 -21.71 10.19 12.22
N TYR A 323 -22.26 11.33 11.84
CA TYR A 323 -21.59 12.63 11.98
C TYR A 323 -21.29 12.93 13.45
N ASN A 324 -22.27 12.79 14.34
CA ASN A 324 -22.10 13.01 15.78
C ASN A 324 -20.99 12.12 16.37
N GLN A 325 -20.95 10.84 15.97
CA GLN A 325 -19.89 9.93 16.40
C GLN A 325 -18.51 10.32 15.87
N ILE A 326 -18.41 10.73 14.59
CA ILE A 326 -17.13 11.18 13.99
C ILE A 326 -16.61 12.42 14.74
N LYS A 327 -17.51 13.36 15.06
CA LYS A 327 -17.20 14.58 15.81
C LYS A 327 -16.75 14.29 17.23
N ALA A 328 -17.48 13.42 17.95
CA ALA A 328 -17.10 13.03 19.30
C ALA A 328 -15.70 12.38 19.35
N GLU A 329 -15.39 11.47 18.42
CA GLU A 329 -14.07 10.85 18.32
C GLU A 329 -12.97 11.83 17.91
N HIS A 330 -13.28 12.78 17.02
CA HIS A 330 -12.38 13.87 16.66
C HIS A 330 -12.03 14.70 17.90
N ASP A 331 -13.05 15.22 18.58
CA ASP A 331 -12.88 16.11 19.73
C ASP A 331 -12.17 15.38 20.87
N GLU A 332 -12.49 14.12 21.14
CA GLU A 332 -11.76 13.32 22.12
C GLU A 332 -10.28 13.16 21.73
N ALA A 333 -9.98 12.78 20.48
CA ALA A 333 -8.61 12.57 20.02
C ALA A 333 -7.77 13.84 20.12
N TYR A 334 -8.28 14.98 19.63
CA TYR A 334 -7.53 16.22 19.54
C TYR A 334 -7.52 17.02 20.84
N ASN A 335 -8.59 17.01 21.65
CA ASN A 335 -8.58 17.69 22.95
C ASN A 335 -7.69 16.98 23.98
N THR A 336 -7.59 15.65 23.91
CA THR A 336 -6.66 14.90 24.77
C THR A 336 -5.22 14.94 24.26
N GLY A 337 -5.02 15.27 22.98
CA GLY A 337 -3.70 15.26 22.33
C GLY A 337 -3.10 13.86 22.17
N ASP A 338 -3.91 12.79 22.28
CA ASP A 338 -3.46 11.40 22.21
C ASP A 338 -3.10 11.02 20.76
N PRO A 339 -1.81 10.81 20.43
CA PRO A 339 -1.40 10.54 19.06
C PRO A 339 -1.95 9.21 18.51
N ALA A 340 -2.22 8.22 19.37
CA ALA A 340 -2.81 6.96 18.94
C ALA A 340 -4.27 7.13 18.54
N LYS A 341 -5.04 7.92 19.30
CA LYS A 341 -6.43 8.26 18.95
C LYS A 341 -6.49 9.14 17.71
N ILE A 342 -5.59 10.12 17.57
CA ILE A 342 -5.49 10.94 16.36
C ILE A 342 -5.22 10.06 15.13
N ARG A 343 -4.25 9.14 15.20
CA ARG A 343 -3.98 8.19 14.11
C ARG A 343 -5.17 7.27 13.81
N GLU A 344 -5.86 6.77 14.84
CA GLU A 344 -7.08 5.97 14.66
C GLU A 344 -8.16 6.77 13.93
N TRP A 345 -8.42 8.00 14.35
CA TRP A 345 -9.40 8.87 13.73
C TRP A 345 -9.03 9.21 12.27
N LEU A 346 -7.77 9.59 12.02
CA LEU A 346 -7.27 9.90 10.68
C LEU A 346 -7.41 8.72 9.72
N THR A 347 -7.08 7.51 10.16
CA THR A 347 -7.19 6.30 9.32
C THR A 347 -8.63 5.82 9.15
N LYS A 348 -9.45 5.83 10.22
CA LYS A 348 -10.77 5.19 10.22
C LYS A 348 -11.91 6.12 9.85
N ARG A 349 -11.82 7.42 10.16
CA ARG A 349 -12.89 8.39 9.90
C ARG A 349 -12.63 9.23 8.67
N VAL A 350 -11.39 9.53 8.32
CA VAL A 350 -11.07 10.36 7.15
C VAL A 350 -10.12 9.70 6.13
N ASN A 351 -9.85 8.40 6.29
CA ASN A 351 -9.12 7.57 5.33
C ASN A 351 -7.71 8.09 4.96
N ARG A 352 -7.03 8.78 5.88
CA ARG A 352 -5.63 9.16 5.67
C ARG A 352 -4.71 8.05 6.14
N TRP A 353 -3.92 7.51 5.22
CA TRP A 353 -2.84 6.58 5.53
C TRP A 353 -1.86 7.19 6.54
N GLN A 354 -1.49 6.41 7.55
CA GLN A 354 -0.50 6.79 8.56
C GLN A 354 0.70 5.85 8.44
N ALA A 355 1.90 6.37 8.71
CA ALA A 355 3.08 5.54 8.93
C ALA A 355 2.97 4.83 10.29
N ASP A 356 3.65 3.69 10.45
CA ASP A 356 3.63 2.95 11.71
C ASP A 356 4.37 3.73 12.81
N SER A 357 3.98 3.49 14.07
CA SER A 357 4.29 4.18 15.34
C SER A 357 5.50 5.14 15.43
N GLU A 358 5.38 6.16 16.31
CA GLU A 358 6.39 7.16 16.71
C GLU A 358 7.78 6.64 17.12
N THR A 359 7.97 5.34 17.30
CA THR A 359 9.29 4.75 17.62
C THR A 359 10.17 4.48 16.39
N LYS A 360 9.64 4.64 15.16
CA LYS A 360 10.45 4.54 13.94
C LYS A 360 11.45 5.69 13.84
N TYR A 361 12.70 5.35 13.49
CA TYR A 361 13.84 6.26 13.43
C TYR A 361 13.64 7.47 12.51
N MET A 362 12.99 7.26 11.37
CA MET A 362 12.71 8.30 10.37
C MET A 362 11.24 8.68 10.31
N SER A 363 10.49 8.47 11.40
CA SER A 363 9.07 8.84 11.46
C SER A 363 8.88 10.32 11.11
N GLY A 364 7.96 10.60 10.17
CA GLY A 364 7.66 11.95 9.69
C GLY A 364 8.67 12.56 8.70
N ILE A 365 9.80 11.89 8.41
CA ILE A 365 10.86 12.45 7.54
C ILE A 365 11.28 11.54 6.38
N MET A 366 10.60 10.40 6.19
CA MET A 366 10.86 9.47 5.07
C MET A 366 10.64 10.09 3.68
N ASP A 367 9.65 10.99 3.52
CA ASP A 367 9.45 11.70 2.25
C ASP A 367 10.64 12.61 1.93
N LYS A 368 11.27 13.19 2.96
CA LYS A 368 12.48 13.98 2.80
C LYS A 368 13.66 13.11 2.38
N TRP A 369 13.85 11.95 3.01
CA TRP A 369 14.85 10.96 2.58
C TRP A 369 14.68 10.64 1.09
N LYS A 370 13.48 10.22 0.66
CA LYS A 370 13.22 9.84 -0.73
C LYS A 370 13.50 10.97 -1.72
N ALA A 371 13.27 12.22 -1.34
CA ALA A 371 13.55 13.39 -2.19
C ALA A 371 15.05 13.72 -2.34
N LEU A 372 15.92 13.15 -1.48
CA LEU A 372 17.37 13.32 -1.55
C LEU A 372 18.06 12.23 -2.41
N GLY A 373 17.28 11.28 -2.94
CA GLY A 373 17.77 10.26 -3.84
C GLY A 373 17.98 10.78 -5.26
N ILE A 374 19.10 10.39 -5.87
CA ILE A 374 19.40 10.60 -7.29
C ILE A 374 19.57 9.26 -7.98
N SER A 375 19.57 9.23 -9.32
CA SER A 375 19.84 8.00 -10.08
C SER A 375 21.25 7.47 -9.77
N ARG A 376 21.41 6.14 -9.74
CA ARG A 376 22.69 5.48 -9.48
C ARG A 376 23.85 6.01 -10.34
N ASP A 377 23.63 6.21 -11.65
CA ASP A 377 24.67 6.75 -12.55
C ASP A 377 25.13 8.16 -12.15
N ALA A 378 24.18 9.02 -11.77
CA ALA A 378 24.48 10.36 -11.27
C ALA A 378 25.19 10.32 -9.91
N PHE A 379 24.86 9.35 -9.06
CA PHE A 379 25.55 9.13 -7.80
C PHE A 379 27.00 8.70 -8.02
N LEU A 380 27.25 7.68 -8.85
CA LEU A 380 28.60 7.21 -9.17
C LEU A 380 29.46 8.32 -9.79
N ALA A 381 28.88 9.11 -10.70
CA ALA A 381 29.56 10.28 -11.26
C ALA A 381 29.92 11.34 -10.19
N LEU A 382 29.07 11.53 -9.17
CA LEU A 382 29.29 12.48 -8.09
C LEU A 382 30.43 12.06 -7.16
N VAL A 383 30.60 10.76 -6.91
CA VAL A 383 31.59 10.22 -5.96
C VAL A 383 32.81 9.59 -6.63
N ARG A 384 32.95 9.71 -7.95
CA ARG A 384 34.10 9.18 -8.69
C ARG A 384 35.41 9.79 -8.20
N ASN A 385 36.44 8.96 -8.02
CA ASN A 385 37.75 9.33 -7.48
C ASN A 385 37.72 9.97 -6.08
N HIS A 386 36.70 9.70 -5.26
CA HIS A 386 36.60 10.24 -3.90
C HIS A 386 37.13 9.27 -2.84
N LYS A 387 37.53 9.87 -1.72
CA LYS A 387 37.79 9.18 -0.45
C LYS A 387 36.48 8.76 0.20
N THR A 388 36.46 7.58 0.79
CA THR A 388 35.28 7.01 1.47
C THR A 388 35.64 6.35 2.78
N TRP A 389 34.71 6.42 3.73
CA TRP A 389 34.70 5.54 4.89
C TRP A 389 33.71 4.41 4.62
N SER A 390 34.21 3.18 4.68
CA SER A 390 33.39 2.00 4.48
C SER A 390 32.89 1.47 5.82
N GLY A 391 31.67 0.98 5.85
CA GLY A 391 31.06 0.34 7.01
C GLY A 391 30.59 -1.05 6.67
N LEU A 392 30.76 -2.01 7.58
CA LEU A 392 30.32 -3.38 7.43
C LEU A 392 29.29 -3.73 8.52
N ASP A 393 28.23 -4.42 8.11
CA ASP A 393 27.33 -5.14 9.01
C ASP A 393 27.33 -6.64 8.64
N LEU A 394 28.16 -7.39 9.36
CA LEU A 394 28.36 -8.82 9.14
C LEU A 394 27.44 -9.59 10.09
N ALA A 395 26.17 -9.69 9.69
CA ALA A 395 25.21 -10.57 10.34
C ALA A 395 25.69 -12.03 10.35
N LYS A 396 24.93 -12.91 11.03
CA LYS A 396 25.14 -14.36 10.91
C LYS A 396 25.15 -14.72 9.43
N THR A 397 26.03 -15.63 9.05
CA THR A 397 26.31 -15.98 7.65
C THR A 397 25.12 -16.50 6.84
N THR A 398 23.93 -16.62 7.42
CA THR A 398 22.68 -16.99 6.73
C THR A 398 21.73 -15.82 6.48
N ASP A 399 21.98 -14.65 7.06
CA ASP A 399 21.11 -13.45 6.97
C ASP A 399 21.67 -12.39 5.99
N LEU A 400 20.95 -11.28 5.83
CA LEU A 400 21.40 -10.12 5.06
C LEU A 400 22.64 -9.53 5.73
N THR A 401 23.73 -9.43 4.98
CA THR A 401 24.94 -8.69 5.37
C THR A 401 25.10 -7.49 4.44
N ALA A 402 25.82 -6.46 4.87
CA ALA A 402 25.95 -5.25 4.07
C ALA A 402 27.34 -4.62 4.14
N ASP A 403 27.74 -4.02 3.02
CA ASP A 403 28.76 -2.97 2.99
C ASP A 403 28.10 -1.64 2.65
N ALA A 404 28.65 -0.56 3.20
CA ALA A 404 28.20 0.80 2.95
C ALA A 404 29.38 1.73 2.80
N ASN A 405 29.18 2.81 2.05
CA ASN A 405 30.20 3.83 1.79
C ASN A 405 29.63 5.22 2.08
N VAL A 406 30.41 6.02 2.81
CA VAL A 406 30.08 7.40 3.17
C VAL A 406 31.18 8.31 2.63
N PHE A 407 30.80 9.24 1.76
CA PHE A 407 31.69 10.23 1.17
C PHE A 407 31.35 11.60 1.72
N LYS A 408 32.36 12.35 2.14
CA LYS A 408 32.21 13.76 2.48
C LYS A 408 32.49 14.59 1.22
N LEU A 409 31.49 15.33 0.75
CA LEU A 409 31.61 16.17 -0.45
C LEU A 409 32.13 17.56 -0.08
N SER A 410 32.80 18.22 -1.03
CA SER A 410 33.37 19.56 -0.84
C SER A 410 32.32 20.65 -0.56
N ASP A 411 31.06 20.42 -0.94
CA ASP A 411 29.95 21.33 -0.69
C ASP A 411 29.28 21.14 0.68
N GLY A 412 29.88 20.30 1.55
CA GLY A 412 29.42 20.03 2.91
C GLY A 412 28.30 18.99 3.00
N ARG A 413 27.86 18.41 1.88
CA ARG A 413 26.96 17.24 1.89
C ARG A 413 27.72 15.94 2.13
N TYR A 414 26.99 14.91 2.55
CA TYR A 414 27.49 13.54 2.59
C TYR A 414 26.76 12.70 1.54
N ALA A 415 27.52 12.01 0.70
CA ALA A 415 26.97 11.02 -0.22
C ALA A 415 27.02 9.64 0.44
N VAL A 416 25.92 8.87 0.34
CA VAL A 416 25.83 7.54 0.95
C VAL A 416 25.27 6.50 -0.01
N THR A 417 25.86 5.31 0.01
CA THR A 417 25.38 4.12 -0.72
C THR A 417 25.63 2.87 0.14
N ALA A 418 24.84 1.83 -0.07
CA ALA A 418 25.01 0.55 0.60
C ALA A 418 24.53 -0.59 -0.28
N HIS A 419 25.21 -1.73 -0.16
CA HIS A 419 24.96 -2.93 -0.95
C HIS A 419 24.78 -4.15 -0.04
N GLY A 420 23.78 -4.98 -0.35
CA GLY A 420 23.48 -6.18 0.44
C GLY A 420 24.14 -7.44 -0.11
N PHE A 421 24.39 -8.43 0.74
CA PHE A 421 24.82 -9.77 0.35
C PHE A 421 24.04 -10.83 1.11
N MET A 422 23.57 -11.84 0.39
CA MET A 422 22.78 -12.94 0.95
C MET A 422 22.95 -14.22 0.12
N PRO A 423 22.87 -15.42 0.72
CA PRO A 423 22.89 -16.66 -0.05
C PRO A 423 21.62 -16.79 -0.90
N LYS A 424 21.74 -17.23 -2.16
CA LYS A 424 20.60 -17.35 -3.08
C LYS A 424 19.46 -18.24 -2.54
N GLU A 425 19.82 -19.35 -1.89
CA GLU A 425 18.84 -20.25 -1.25
C GLU A 425 18.06 -19.55 -0.14
N ARG A 426 18.71 -18.65 0.60
CA ARG A 426 18.13 -17.86 1.68
C ARG A 426 17.34 -16.69 1.16
N ALA A 427 17.75 -16.05 0.06
CA ALA A 427 16.99 -14.98 -0.57
C ALA A 427 15.56 -15.41 -0.89
N THR A 428 15.37 -16.59 -1.49
CA THR A 428 14.02 -17.11 -1.76
C THR A 428 13.20 -17.31 -0.48
N GLN A 429 13.82 -17.82 0.59
CA GLN A 429 13.14 -17.99 1.88
C GLN A 429 12.82 -16.63 2.53
N HIS A 430 13.74 -15.67 2.42
CA HIS A 430 13.61 -14.35 2.99
C HIS A 430 12.68 -13.44 2.19
N GLU A 431 12.51 -13.62 0.88
CA GLU A 431 11.45 -12.94 0.13
C GLU A 431 10.07 -13.25 0.72
N HIS A 432 9.86 -14.49 1.18
CA HIS A 432 8.63 -14.87 1.87
C HIS A 432 8.56 -14.35 3.31
N SER A 433 9.64 -14.45 4.09
CA SER A 433 9.62 -14.00 5.49
C SER A 433 9.58 -12.47 5.61
N ASP A 434 10.48 -11.80 4.90
CA ASP A 434 10.75 -10.36 4.92
C ASP A 434 9.81 -9.58 3.98
N ARG A 435 9.15 -10.29 3.06
CA ARG A 435 8.08 -9.76 2.18
C ARG A 435 8.57 -8.64 1.26
N VAL A 436 9.79 -8.80 0.77
CA VAL A 436 10.47 -7.89 -0.15
C VAL A 436 11.12 -8.67 -1.30
N PRO A 437 11.29 -8.06 -2.49
CA PRO A 437 11.75 -8.77 -3.69
C PRO A 437 13.29 -8.78 -3.80
N TYR A 438 13.99 -9.53 -2.94
CA TYR A 438 15.46 -9.62 -2.97
C TYR A 438 16.03 -10.07 -4.33
N ASN A 439 15.35 -10.98 -5.04
CA ASN A 439 15.77 -11.41 -6.37
C ASN A 439 15.72 -10.25 -7.37
N THR A 440 14.64 -9.46 -7.37
CA THR A 440 14.54 -8.26 -8.21
C THR A 440 15.58 -7.22 -7.84
N TRP A 441 15.80 -6.99 -6.55
CA TRP A 441 16.85 -6.07 -6.09
C TRP A 441 18.25 -6.53 -6.47
N ALA A 442 18.48 -7.84 -6.55
CA ALA A 442 19.74 -8.38 -7.03
C ALA A 442 19.92 -8.20 -8.54
N GLU A 443 18.86 -8.40 -9.32
CA GLU A 443 18.85 -8.12 -10.77
C GLU A 443 19.10 -6.64 -11.07
N GLU A 444 18.59 -5.74 -10.22
CA GLU A 444 18.83 -4.29 -10.28
C GLU A 444 20.18 -3.86 -9.65
N GLY A 445 20.93 -4.81 -9.09
CA GLY A 445 22.26 -4.61 -8.54
C GLY A 445 22.32 -3.91 -7.17
N TRP A 446 21.26 -3.95 -6.36
CA TRP A 446 21.23 -3.42 -4.98
C TRP A 446 21.69 -4.44 -3.93
N CYS A 447 21.74 -5.72 -4.31
CA CYS A 447 22.36 -6.77 -3.53
C CYS A 447 22.98 -7.86 -4.41
N THR A 448 23.89 -8.63 -3.86
CA THR A 448 24.51 -9.79 -4.53
C THR A 448 24.03 -11.08 -3.88
N LEU A 449 23.48 -11.99 -4.69
CA LEU A 449 23.10 -13.33 -4.25
C LEU A 449 24.25 -14.31 -4.45
N THR A 450 24.86 -14.78 -3.36
CA THR A 450 26.00 -15.70 -3.42
C THR A 450 25.54 -17.15 -3.55
N GLU A 451 26.35 -17.99 -4.20
CA GLU A 451 26.09 -19.43 -4.26
C GLU A 451 26.37 -20.12 -2.91
N GLY A 452 25.63 -21.19 -2.62
CA GLY A 452 25.73 -21.93 -1.36
C GLY A 452 24.72 -21.48 -0.30
N ALA A 453 24.87 -22.01 0.92
CA ALA A 453 23.94 -21.82 2.04
C ALA A 453 24.37 -20.71 3.03
N VAL A 454 25.55 -20.13 2.83
CA VAL A 454 26.27 -19.23 3.74
C VAL A 454 26.89 -18.11 2.91
N THR A 455 26.80 -16.86 3.37
CA THR A 455 27.38 -15.71 2.70
C THR A 455 28.90 -15.82 2.74
N ASP A 456 29.51 -15.84 1.56
CA ASP A 456 30.95 -15.87 1.41
C ASP A 456 31.49 -14.43 1.38
N TYR A 457 32.20 -14.04 2.43
CA TYR A 457 32.72 -12.67 2.58
C TYR A 457 33.72 -12.27 1.48
N ARG A 458 34.25 -13.22 0.70
CA ARG A 458 35.06 -12.91 -0.50
C ARG A 458 34.28 -12.09 -1.53
N PHE A 459 32.96 -12.23 -1.60
CA PHE A 459 32.12 -11.39 -2.48
C PHE A 459 32.06 -9.94 -2.00
N ILE A 460 32.03 -9.70 -0.68
CA ILE A 460 32.05 -8.35 -0.11
C ILE A 460 33.36 -7.67 -0.49
N LYS A 461 34.47 -8.35 -0.25
CA LYS A 461 35.81 -7.87 -0.61
C LYS A 461 35.96 -7.60 -2.11
N SER A 462 35.49 -8.52 -2.95
CA SER A 462 35.54 -8.35 -4.41
C SER A 462 34.70 -7.14 -4.86
N HIS A 463 33.54 -6.92 -4.23
CA HIS A 463 32.71 -5.74 -4.49
C HIS A 463 33.44 -4.44 -4.12
N MET A 464 34.08 -4.38 -2.95
CA MET A 464 34.86 -3.21 -2.52
C MET A 464 36.01 -2.92 -3.50
N GLN A 465 36.79 -3.94 -3.86
CA GLN A 465 37.91 -3.81 -4.80
C GLN A 465 37.45 -3.40 -6.20
N GLN A 466 36.29 -3.89 -6.64
CA GLN A 466 35.71 -3.49 -7.90
C GLN A 466 35.32 -2.01 -7.90
N LEU A 467 34.75 -1.50 -6.81
CA LEU A 467 34.40 -0.08 -6.69
C LEU A 467 35.65 0.82 -6.67
N GLU A 468 36.73 0.41 -6.00
CA GLU A 468 38.02 1.11 -6.08
C GLU A 468 38.58 1.13 -7.50
N ALA A 469 38.48 0.02 -8.24
CA ALA A 469 39.00 -0.09 -9.60
C ALA A 469 38.15 0.66 -10.65
N ASP A 470 36.83 0.48 -10.62
CA ASP A 470 35.91 0.99 -11.64
C ASP A 470 35.57 2.47 -11.42
N GLU A 471 35.48 2.91 -10.15
CA GLU A 471 35.10 4.28 -9.79
C GLU A 471 36.21 5.10 -9.13
N GLY A 472 37.40 4.51 -8.95
CA GLY A 472 38.56 5.20 -8.39
C GLY A 472 38.43 5.55 -6.90
N TRP A 473 37.55 4.87 -6.17
CA TRP A 473 37.36 5.14 -4.74
C TRP A 473 38.63 4.84 -3.95
N THR A 474 38.86 5.60 -2.89
CA THR A 474 39.95 5.36 -1.93
C THR A 474 39.36 5.13 -0.56
N ILE A 475 39.42 3.89 -0.06
CA ILE A 475 38.87 3.54 1.25
C ILE A 475 39.85 3.95 2.35
N GLU A 476 39.49 4.98 3.12
CA GLU A 476 40.32 5.48 4.22
C GLU A 476 40.28 4.55 5.43
N GLU A 477 39.08 4.13 5.84
CA GLU A 477 38.90 3.19 6.96
C GLU A 477 37.70 2.27 6.72
N ILE A 478 37.83 1.02 7.16
CA ILE A 478 36.76 0.02 7.17
C ILE A 478 36.27 -0.16 8.62
N CYS A 479 35.05 0.30 8.88
CA CYS A 479 34.41 0.32 10.19
C CYS A 479 33.50 -0.91 10.36
N TYR A 480 33.68 -1.71 11.41
CA TYR A 480 32.94 -2.97 11.57
C TYR A 480 32.64 -3.35 13.03
N ASP A 481 31.57 -4.13 13.26
CA ASP A 481 31.34 -4.79 14.55
C ASP A 481 32.28 -6.00 14.71
N PRO A 482 33.10 -6.09 15.77
CA PRO A 482 33.97 -7.25 15.98
C PRO A 482 33.23 -8.59 16.11
N TYR A 483 31.92 -8.61 16.40
CA TYR A 483 31.16 -9.84 16.53
C TYR A 483 31.00 -10.57 15.18
N ASN A 484 31.68 -11.72 15.00
CA ASN A 484 31.76 -12.56 13.79
C ASN A 484 32.60 -12.02 12.61
N ALA A 485 33.23 -10.85 12.74
CA ALA A 485 33.99 -10.23 11.65
C ALA A 485 35.51 -10.55 11.67
N THR A 486 36.04 -11.07 12.77
CA THR A 486 37.49 -11.04 13.06
C THR A 486 38.39 -11.68 12.00
N HIS A 487 38.00 -12.83 11.44
CA HIS A 487 38.82 -13.50 10.41
C HIS A 487 38.81 -12.72 9.09
N PHE A 488 37.64 -12.26 8.66
CA PHE A 488 37.49 -11.52 7.42
C PHE A 488 38.22 -10.18 7.45
N THR A 489 38.16 -9.47 8.59
CA THR A 489 38.84 -8.18 8.71
C THR A 489 40.35 -8.30 8.82
N GLN A 490 40.88 -9.42 9.33
CA GLN A 490 42.32 -9.74 9.27
C GLN A 490 42.81 -9.94 7.83
N GLU A 491 41.99 -10.54 6.96
CA GLU A 491 42.33 -10.66 5.53
C GLU A 491 42.39 -9.28 4.85
N LEU A 492 41.47 -8.37 5.19
CA LEU A 492 41.48 -7.00 4.68
C LEU A 492 42.72 -6.23 5.16
N GLU A 493 43.11 -6.38 6.43
CA GLU A 493 44.34 -5.77 6.96
C GLU A 493 45.60 -6.31 6.27
N ALA A 494 45.64 -7.61 5.98
CA ALA A 494 46.77 -8.22 5.26
C ALA A 494 46.93 -7.68 3.83
N GLU A 495 45.88 -7.11 3.25
CA GLU A 495 45.89 -6.45 1.93
C GLU A 495 46.11 -4.94 2.02
N GLY A 496 46.27 -4.39 3.22
CA GLY A 496 46.64 -3.00 3.45
C GLY A 496 45.49 -2.07 3.82
N TYR A 497 44.26 -2.58 4.00
CA TYR A 497 43.16 -1.74 4.46
C TYR A 497 43.29 -1.40 5.95
N GLN A 498 43.08 -0.12 6.28
CA GLN A 498 42.94 0.32 7.67
C GLN A 498 41.56 -0.07 8.19
N ARG A 499 41.53 -0.79 9.32
CA ARG A 499 40.30 -1.33 9.89
C ARG A 499 40.04 -0.77 11.29
N VAL A 500 38.79 -0.44 11.59
CA VAL A 500 38.38 0.19 12.84
C VAL A 500 37.22 -0.57 13.47
N GLU A 501 37.43 -1.03 14.71
CA GLU A 501 36.41 -1.73 15.48
C GLU A 501 35.39 -0.76 16.08
N ILE A 502 34.12 -0.98 15.77
CA ILE A 502 32.99 -0.19 16.25
C ILE A 502 32.20 -0.98 17.29
N ARG A 503 32.23 -0.52 18.55
CA ARG A 503 31.48 -1.14 19.64
C ARG A 503 29.97 -0.91 19.46
N GLN A 504 29.18 -1.97 19.40
CA GLN A 504 27.72 -1.92 19.20
C GLN A 504 26.89 -1.50 20.44
N GLY A 505 27.38 -0.50 21.17
CA GLY A 505 26.74 0.06 22.36
C GLY A 505 26.07 1.41 22.06
N VAL A 506 25.05 1.75 22.85
CA VAL A 506 24.32 3.03 22.73
C VAL A 506 25.27 4.24 22.83
N GLN A 507 26.31 4.17 23.67
CA GLN A 507 27.30 5.23 23.82
C GLN A 507 28.10 5.53 22.54
N THR A 508 28.40 4.50 21.74
CA THR A 508 29.21 4.67 20.51
C THR A 508 28.33 5.08 19.34
N LEU A 509 27.13 4.50 19.24
CA LEU A 509 26.26 4.67 18.07
C LEU A 509 25.32 5.87 18.16
N SER A 510 25.11 6.45 19.35
CA SER A 510 24.14 7.53 19.56
C SER A 510 24.46 8.79 18.77
N GLU A 511 25.71 9.24 18.80
CA GLU A 511 26.12 10.43 18.06
C GLU A 511 26.00 10.27 16.53
N PRO A 512 26.60 9.25 15.88
CA PRO A 512 26.46 9.09 14.42
C PRO A 512 25.01 8.85 13.99
N THR A 513 24.21 8.17 14.83
CA THR A 513 22.78 7.98 14.58
C THR A 513 22.02 9.31 14.64
N LYS A 514 22.32 10.21 15.58
CA LYS A 514 21.71 11.55 15.62
C LYS A 514 22.20 12.42 14.47
N PHE A 515 23.50 12.32 14.15
CA PHE A 515 24.14 13.09 13.08
C PHE A 515 23.56 12.75 11.70
N PHE A 516 23.44 11.47 11.35
CA PHE A 516 22.80 11.03 10.10
C PHE A 516 21.38 11.59 9.96
N ARG A 517 20.56 11.49 11.00
CA ARG A 517 19.19 12.04 10.99
C ARG A 517 19.20 13.55 10.75
N ASN A 518 20.10 14.27 11.42
CA ASN A 518 20.25 15.72 11.26
C ASN A 518 20.67 16.11 9.83
N LEU A 519 21.54 15.34 9.18
CA LEU A 519 21.91 15.57 7.79
C LEU A 519 20.70 15.40 6.86
N VAL A 520 19.90 14.33 7.04
CA VAL A 520 18.66 14.14 6.27
C VAL A 520 17.68 15.30 6.52
N LEU A 521 17.51 15.70 7.78
CA LEU A 521 16.66 16.83 8.17
C LEU A 521 17.14 18.17 7.61
N LYS A 522 18.43 18.35 7.36
CA LYS A 522 18.99 19.57 6.74
C LYS A 522 19.04 19.48 5.21
N GLY A 523 18.79 18.31 4.63
CA GLY A 523 18.97 18.08 3.19
C GLY A 523 20.44 18.01 2.78
N LEU A 524 21.32 17.61 3.70
CA LEU A 524 22.76 17.47 3.50
C LEU A 524 23.19 16.02 3.23
N ILE A 525 22.23 15.13 2.94
CA ILE A 525 22.50 13.79 2.40
C ILE A 525 22.17 13.78 0.91
N VAL A 526 22.94 13.03 0.14
CA VAL A 526 22.56 12.53 -1.19
C VAL A 526 22.77 11.01 -1.22
N HIS A 527 21.84 10.27 -1.81
CA HIS A 527 21.96 8.81 -1.92
C HIS A 527 21.58 8.31 -3.32
N ASP A 528 21.99 7.08 -3.63
CA ASP A 528 21.90 6.43 -4.94
C ASP A 528 20.48 5.96 -5.35
N GLY A 529 19.46 6.27 -4.56
CA GLY A 529 18.09 5.81 -4.79
C GLY A 529 17.81 4.35 -4.42
N SER A 530 18.71 3.65 -3.72
CA SER A 530 18.55 2.23 -3.37
C SER A 530 17.21 1.93 -2.65
N PRO A 531 16.33 1.09 -3.24
CA PRO A 531 15.07 0.70 -2.62
C PRO A 531 15.30 -0.22 -1.42
N LEU A 532 16.37 -1.04 -1.44
CA LEU A 532 16.75 -1.91 -0.33
C LEU A 532 17.23 -1.08 0.88
N LEU A 533 18.08 -0.07 0.66
CA LEU A 533 18.51 0.84 1.73
C LEU A 533 17.32 1.63 2.29
N THR A 534 16.46 2.14 1.42
CA THR A 534 15.24 2.86 1.83
C THR A 534 14.33 1.97 2.68
N TRP A 535 14.20 0.69 2.32
CA TRP A 535 13.44 -0.28 3.11
C TRP A 535 14.11 -0.54 4.47
N CYS A 536 15.43 -0.76 4.52
CA CYS A 536 16.18 -0.90 5.77
C CYS A 536 16.02 0.31 6.70
N LEU A 537 16.03 1.51 6.13
CA LEU A 537 15.80 2.75 6.86
C LEU A 537 14.38 2.84 7.43
N SER A 538 13.38 2.45 6.65
CA SER A 538 11.97 2.45 7.09
C SER A 538 11.67 1.45 8.21
N ASN A 539 12.51 0.42 8.36
CA ASN A 539 12.38 -0.60 9.39
C ASN A 539 13.03 -0.24 10.73
N ALA A 540 13.92 0.74 10.74
CA ALA A 540 14.72 1.06 11.92
C ALA A 540 13.86 1.67 13.04
N VAL A 541 14.02 1.14 14.25
CA VAL A 541 13.36 1.61 15.48
C VAL A 541 14.42 2.16 16.43
N GLU A 542 14.08 3.25 17.10
CA GLU A 542 14.95 3.85 18.11
C GLU A 542 14.82 3.12 19.44
N VAL A 543 15.97 2.71 19.99
CA VAL A 543 16.10 2.28 21.37
C VAL A 543 16.81 3.39 22.13
N VAL A 544 16.11 3.96 23.09
CA VAL A 544 16.60 5.08 23.93
C VAL A 544 17.02 4.53 25.29
N ASP A 545 18.22 4.87 25.75
CA ASP A 545 18.66 4.57 27.11
C ASP A 545 18.16 5.61 28.14
N ASN A 546 18.42 5.37 29.43
CA ASN A 546 17.99 6.29 30.50
C ASN A 546 18.62 7.69 30.40
N ASN A 547 19.68 7.87 29.62
CA ASN A 547 20.40 9.12 29.43
C ASN A 547 19.99 9.84 28.13
N GLY A 548 18.99 9.33 27.40
CA GLY A 548 18.56 9.92 26.13
C GLY A 548 19.53 9.65 24.96
N ASN A 549 20.46 8.70 25.12
CA ASN A 549 21.24 8.19 24.00
C ASN A 549 20.41 7.20 23.20
N ILE A 550 20.63 7.18 21.89
CA ILE A 550 19.85 6.34 20.99
C ILE A 550 20.73 5.30 20.31
N LYS A 551 20.14 4.18 19.93
CA LYS A 551 20.69 3.29 18.91
C LYS A 551 19.56 2.73 18.07
N LEU A 552 19.91 2.18 16.92
CA LEU A 552 18.96 1.53 16.03
C LEU A 552 18.80 0.06 16.40
N SER A 553 17.56 -0.42 16.30
CA SER A 553 17.20 -1.82 16.45
C SER A 553 16.04 -2.16 15.52
N LYS A 554 15.82 -3.46 15.34
CA LYS A 554 14.54 -3.99 14.85
C LYS A 554 13.52 -3.95 15.99
N LYS A 555 12.22 -3.85 15.67
CA LYS A 555 11.13 -3.81 16.65
C LYS A 555 11.11 -5.04 17.55
N HIS A 556 11.34 -6.21 16.98
CA HIS A 556 11.56 -7.47 17.68
C HIS A 556 12.83 -8.18 17.17
N LYS A 557 13.45 -8.99 18.02
CA LYS A 557 14.69 -9.72 17.67
C LYS A 557 14.46 -10.75 16.56
N ASP A 558 13.27 -11.34 16.51
CA ASP A 558 12.86 -12.33 15.50
C ASP A 558 12.05 -11.71 14.35
N ASP A 559 12.08 -10.37 14.22
CA ASP A 559 11.29 -9.69 13.22
C ASP A 559 11.85 -9.92 11.80
N SER A 560 10.94 -9.95 10.84
CA SER A 560 11.25 -10.09 9.41
C SER A 560 11.83 -8.81 8.79
N GLN A 561 11.80 -7.72 9.55
CA GLN A 561 12.39 -6.43 9.20
C GLN A 561 13.92 -6.51 9.24
N ARG A 562 14.59 -5.77 8.35
CA ARG A 562 16.06 -5.69 8.25
C ARG A 562 16.52 -4.25 8.36
N ILE A 563 17.69 -4.02 8.96
CA ILE A 563 18.28 -2.67 9.12
C ILE A 563 19.75 -2.65 8.66
N ASP A 564 20.20 -3.73 8.06
CA ASP A 564 21.60 -4.12 8.02
C ASP A 564 22.43 -3.15 7.15
N LEU A 565 21.89 -2.68 6.02
CA LEU A 565 22.48 -1.61 5.21
C LEU A 565 22.59 -0.27 5.97
N LEU A 566 21.59 0.06 6.78
CA LEU A 566 21.64 1.28 7.60
C LEU A 566 22.65 1.14 8.74
N ALA A 567 22.74 -0.04 9.36
CA ALA A 567 23.72 -0.32 10.40
C ALA A 567 25.16 -0.16 9.86
N ALA A 568 25.42 -0.67 8.65
CA ALA A 568 26.68 -0.45 7.95
C ALA A 568 26.97 1.04 7.71
N ILE A 569 25.99 1.83 7.26
CA ILE A 569 26.13 3.30 7.11
C ILE A 569 26.47 3.96 8.45
N ILE A 570 25.76 3.61 9.54
CA ILE A 570 26.02 4.20 10.86
C ILE A 570 27.43 3.82 11.36
N ASN A 571 27.90 2.59 11.11
CA ASN A 571 29.27 2.19 11.43
C ASN A 571 30.30 3.07 10.71
N ALA A 572 30.11 3.34 9.41
CA ALA A 572 30.98 4.25 8.65
C ALA A 572 30.93 5.70 9.19
N PHE A 573 29.73 6.19 9.54
CA PHE A 573 29.57 7.54 10.08
C PHE A 573 30.29 7.78 11.41
N VAL A 574 30.54 6.74 12.22
CA VAL A 574 31.34 6.87 13.45
C VAL A 574 32.70 7.53 13.16
N ARG A 575 33.26 7.26 11.97
CA ARG A 575 34.57 7.77 11.56
C ARG A 575 34.46 8.94 10.59
N ALA A 576 33.56 8.84 9.60
CA ALA A 576 33.38 9.90 8.61
C ALA A 576 33.00 11.26 9.22
N MET A 577 32.27 11.28 10.33
CA MET A 577 31.86 12.54 10.98
C MET A 577 32.98 13.22 11.78
N LEU A 578 34.06 12.48 12.10
CA LEU A 578 35.21 12.99 12.85
C LEU A 578 36.31 13.55 11.94
N ASP A 579 36.21 13.31 10.64
CA ASP A 579 37.09 13.94 9.68
C ASP A 579 36.78 15.44 9.64
N GLU A 580 37.73 16.27 10.08
CA GLU A 580 37.66 17.73 9.97
C GLU A 580 38.02 18.21 8.56
N GLY A 581 38.43 17.30 7.66
CA GLY A 581 39.03 17.58 6.37
C GLY A 581 40.51 17.91 6.51
N ASP A 582 41.27 17.81 5.42
CA ASP A 582 42.60 18.43 5.35
C ASP A 582 42.39 19.94 5.51
N THR A 583 42.53 20.44 6.75
CA THR A 583 42.81 21.86 6.95
C THR A 583 44.16 22.07 6.29
N ASP A 584 44.19 22.63 5.09
CA ASP A 584 45.44 23.02 4.46
C ASP A 584 46.05 24.14 5.31
N LEU A 585 46.84 23.72 6.30
CA LEU A 585 47.59 24.60 7.18
C LEU A 585 48.48 25.53 6.36
N ASN A 586 48.90 25.16 5.14
CA ASN A 586 49.64 26.07 4.28
C ASN A 586 48.74 27.19 3.74
N GLU A 587 47.52 26.89 3.26
CA GLU A 587 46.57 27.94 2.86
C GLU A 587 46.16 28.84 4.04
N HIS A 588 45.99 28.28 5.23
CA HIS A 588 45.61 29.06 6.42
C HIS A 588 46.77 29.94 6.92
N ILE A 589 48.01 29.43 6.92
CA ILE A 589 49.23 30.19 7.27
C ILE A 589 49.57 31.24 6.18
N LEU A 590 49.22 30.97 4.92
CA LEU A 590 49.43 31.91 3.79
C LEU A 590 48.26 32.90 3.60
N SER A 591 47.17 32.76 4.35
CA SER A 591 46.05 33.71 4.32
C SER A 591 46.41 35.00 5.07
N GLU A 592 45.99 36.16 4.53
CA GLU A 592 46.26 37.49 5.13
C GLU A 592 45.62 37.70 6.52
N GLU A 593 44.85 36.73 7.02
CA GLU A 593 44.21 36.76 8.34
C GLU A 593 45.00 36.04 9.45
N PHE A 594 46.16 35.43 9.13
CA PHE A 594 47.00 34.77 10.15
C PHE A 594 47.91 35.76 10.88
N SER A 595 47.65 36.00 12.18
CA SER A 595 48.56 36.76 13.06
C SER A 595 49.06 35.92 14.24
N PHE A 596 50.35 36.04 14.55
CA PHE A 596 51.04 35.32 15.64
C PHE A 596 50.52 35.60 17.05
#